data_AF-E2BIT3-F1
#
_entry.id   AF-E2BIT3-F1
#
_cell.length_a   1.000
_cell.length_b   1.000
_cell.length_c   1.000
_cell.angle_alpha   90.00
_cell.angle_beta   90.00
_cell.angle_gamma   90.00
#
_symmetry.space_group_name_H-M   'P 1'
#
loop_
_entity.id
_entity.type
_entity.pdbx_description
1 polymer ?
#
loop_
_entity_poly.entity_id
_entity_poly.type
_entity_poly.pdbx_seq_one_letter_code
_entity_poly.pdbx_strand_id
1 'polypeptide(L)'
;MCYNVLCDKYATRQMYGYCPSWALDWEYRKKGILDEIRHYAADIISLQEVETDQFYNFFLPELKHDGYDGIFSPKSRAKTMAENDRKYVDGCAIFYRTAKFTLIKEHLVEFNQLAMANAEGSDNMLNRVMPKDNIGLAALLRTKDAAWDNESEEKERQEEKGEEEEEEEEEEEEEVVVVVVVENHHAVRIGAKKDSGAFNPRERTRFSR
;
A
#
# COMPACT_ATOMS: atom_id res chain seq x y z
N MET A 1 7.03 -1.06 -4.78
CA MET A 1 6.43 -0.27 -5.89
C MET A 1 5.29 0.59 -5.36
N CYS A 2 5.17 1.85 -5.82
CA CYS A 2 4.01 2.70 -5.55
C CYS A 2 3.45 3.19 -6.90
N TYR A 3 2.17 2.96 -7.16
CA TYR A 3 1.59 3.29 -8.47
C TYR A 3 0.11 3.69 -8.38
N ASN A 4 -0.23 4.86 -8.92
CA ASN A 4 -1.62 5.27 -9.10
C ASN A 4 -2.11 4.77 -10.47
N VAL A 5 -3.12 3.91 -10.48
CA VAL A 5 -3.55 3.18 -11.69
C VAL A 5 -4.58 3.93 -12.54
N LEU A 6 -4.99 5.14 -12.12
CA LEU A 6 -6.04 5.94 -12.73
C LEU A 6 -7.36 5.17 -12.89
N CYS A 7 -8.30 5.32 -11.97
CA CYS A 7 -9.56 4.58 -12.05
C CYS A 7 -10.37 4.97 -13.31
N ASP A 8 -11.24 4.08 -13.76
CA ASP A 8 -12.01 4.29 -15.01
C ASP A 8 -12.91 5.51 -14.92
N LYS A 9 -13.48 5.75 -13.73
CA LYS A 9 -14.28 6.94 -13.45
C LYS A 9 -13.57 8.27 -13.76
N TYR A 10 -12.24 8.33 -13.64
CA TYR A 10 -11.46 9.55 -13.90
C TYR A 10 -10.81 9.58 -15.29
N ALA A 11 -10.74 8.45 -16.00
CA ALA A 11 -10.15 8.31 -17.34
C ALA A 11 -11.04 8.87 -18.48
N THR A 12 -11.55 10.10 -18.32
CA THR A 12 -12.50 10.70 -19.27
C THR A 12 -11.79 11.46 -20.39
N ARG A 13 -12.46 11.54 -21.56
CA ARG A 13 -12.00 12.35 -22.71
C ARG A 13 -11.93 13.86 -22.41
N GLN A 14 -12.60 14.34 -21.38
CA GLN A 14 -12.53 15.74 -20.96
C GLN A 14 -11.18 16.06 -20.32
N MET A 15 -10.65 15.15 -19.49
CA MET A 15 -9.32 15.30 -18.89
C MET A 15 -8.21 14.83 -19.84
N TYR A 16 -8.46 13.77 -20.62
CA TYR A 16 -7.47 13.12 -21.47
C TYR A 16 -7.81 13.21 -22.97
N GLY A 17 -8.15 14.41 -23.46
CA GLY A 17 -8.61 14.61 -24.84
C GLY A 17 -7.60 14.23 -25.93
N TYR A 18 -6.31 14.18 -25.60
CA TYR A 18 -5.24 13.73 -26.47
C TYR A 18 -5.18 12.20 -26.64
N CYS A 19 -5.71 11.44 -25.68
CA CYS A 19 -5.65 9.97 -25.68
C CYS A 19 -6.89 9.40 -26.37
N PRO A 20 -6.76 8.57 -27.42
CA PRO A 20 -7.92 8.03 -28.13
C PRO A 20 -8.77 7.14 -27.20
N SER A 21 -10.09 7.13 -27.40
CA SER A 21 -11.02 6.47 -26.46
C SER A 21 -10.72 4.99 -26.23
N TRP A 22 -10.26 4.27 -27.26
CA TRP A 22 -9.89 2.85 -27.12
C TRP A 22 -8.68 2.62 -26.19
N ALA A 23 -7.80 3.61 -26.07
CA ALA A 23 -6.63 3.54 -25.18
C ALA A 23 -6.96 4.02 -23.76
N LEU A 24 -8.04 4.80 -23.60
CA LEU A 24 -8.60 5.15 -22.28
C LEU A 24 -9.51 4.07 -21.70
N ASP A 25 -10.04 3.20 -22.56
CA ASP A 25 -10.90 2.10 -22.14
C ASP A 25 -10.20 1.21 -21.09
N TRP A 26 -10.91 0.92 -20.00
CA TRP A 26 -10.37 0.13 -18.90
C TRP A 26 -9.92 -1.27 -19.33
N GLU A 27 -10.65 -1.93 -20.24
CA GLU A 27 -10.30 -3.28 -20.71
C GLU A 27 -8.97 -3.31 -21.45
N TYR A 28 -8.59 -2.18 -22.06
CA TYR A 28 -7.28 -1.98 -22.65
C TYR A 28 -6.22 -1.64 -21.58
N ARG A 29 -6.49 -0.61 -20.76
CA ARG A 29 -5.51 -0.09 -19.78
C ARG A 29 -5.12 -1.11 -18.72
N LYS A 30 -6.08 -1.88 -18.21
CA LYS A 30 -5.84 -2.82 -17.10
C LYS A 30 -4.78 -3.87 -17.43
N LYS A 31 -4.66 -4.25 -18.70
CA LYS A 31 -3.62 -5.17 -19.19
C LYS A 31 -2.23 -4.56 -19.04
N GLY A 32 -2.03 -3.35 -19.56
CA GLY A 32 -0.75 -2.64 -19.43
C GLY A 32 -0.39 -2.31 -17.99
N ILE A 33 -1.38 -1.97 -17.15
CA ILE A 33 -1.18 -1.75 -15.71
C ILE A 33 -0.65 -3.02 -15.03
N LEU A 34 -1.27 -4.17 -15.31
CA LEU A 34 -0.84 -5.45 -14.74
C LEU A 34 0.55 -5.86 -15.25
N ASP A 35 0.82 -5.66 -16.54
CA ASP A 35 2.13 -5.93 -17.13
C ASP A 35 3.24 -5.08 -16.49
N GLU A 36 2.99 -3.79 -16.22
CA GLU A 36 3.92 -2.91 -15.50
C GLU A 36 4.19 -3.42 -14.07
N ILE A 37 3.13 -3.82 -13.35
CA ILE A 37 3.25 -4.38 -11.98
C ILE A 37 4.11 -5.66 -12.00
N ARG A 38 3.85 -6.55 -12.96
CA ARG A 38 4.61 -7.80 -13.14
C ARG A 38 6.06 -7.54 -13.55
N HIS A 39 6.30 -6.53 -14.39
CA HIS A 39 7.63 -6.18 -14.85
C HIS A 39 8.57 -5.78 -13.70
N TYR A 40 8.10 -4.95 -12.77
CA TYR A 40 8.92 -4.58 -11.60
C TYR A 40 9.05 -5.71 -10.57
N ALA A 41 8.11 -6.65 -10.55
CA ALA A 41 8.13 -7.81 -9.66
C ALA A 41 8.35 -7.47 -8.17
N ALA A 42 7.92 -6.28 -7.74
CA ALA A 42 8.27 -5.70 -6.46
C ALA A 42 7.66 -6.46 -5.28
N ASP A 43 8.45 -6.70 -4.24
CA ASP A 43 8.05 -7.48 -3.06
C ASP A 43 6.83 -6.91 -2.31
N ILE A 44 6.69 -5.58 -2.30
CA ILE A 44 5.54 -4.86 -1.76
C ILE A 44 5.05 -3.88 -2.84
N ILE A 45 3.75 -3.89 -3.12
CA ILE A 45 3.09 -3.04 -4.11
C ILE A 45 2.01 -2.22 -3.42
N SER A 46 2.02 -0.91 -3.66
CA SER A 46 1.06 0.04 -3.13
C SER A 46 0.33 0.72 -4.27
N LEU A 47 -0.96 0.47 -4.41
CA LEU A 47 -1.78 1.03 -5.50
C LEU A 47 -2.75 2.10 -4.98
N GLN A 48 -2.91 3.17 -5.75
CA GLN A 48 -3.95 4.20 -5.55
C GLN A 48 -4.92 4.20 -6.72
N GLU A 49 -6.12 4.75 -6.50
CA GLU A 49 -7.22 4.77 -7.47
C GLU A 49 -7.63 3.37 -7.96
N VAL A 50 -7.61 2.39 -7.07
CA VAL A 50 -8.10 1.04 -7.37
C VAL A 50 -9.60 0.99 -7.09
N GLU A 51 -10.42 0.70 -8.10
CA GLU A 51 -11.86 0.49 -7.91
C GLU A 51 -12.14 -0.80 -7.13
N THR A 52 -13.18 -0.77 -6.28
CA THR A 52 -13.56 -1.91 -5.44
C THR A 52 -13.78 -3.18 -6.25
N ASP A 53 -14.54 -3.11 -7.35
CA ASP A 53 -14.80 -4.25 -8.22
C ASP A 53 -13.51 -4.81 -8.84
N GLN A 54 -12.63 -3.91 -9.28
CA GLN A 54 -11.37 -4.27 -9.94
C GLN A 54 -10.36 -4.87 -8.96
N PHE A 55 -10.36 -4.46 -7.70
CA PHE A 55 -9.55 -5.12 -6.68
C PHE A 55 -9.93 -6.60 -6.55
N TYR A 56 -11.21 -6.90 -6.32
CA TYR A 56 -11.65 -8.26 -6.03
C TYR A 56 -11.71 -9.17 -7.26
N ASN A 57 -12.08 -8.64 -8.42
CA ASN A 57 -12.32 -9.44 -9.63
C ASN A 57 -11.14 -9.45 -10.60
N PHE A 58 -10.15 -8.58 -10.45
CA PHE A 58 -9.01 -8.48 -11.37
C PHE A 58 -7.67 -8.50 -10.65
N PHE A 59 -7.33 -7.46 -9.88
CA PHE A 59 -5.98 -7.34 -9.28
C PHE A 59 -5.67 -8.46 -8.30
N LEU A 60 -6.57 -8.76 -7.36
CA LEU A 60 -6.32 -9.76 -6.33
C LEU A 60 -6.18 -11.18 -6.90
N PRO A 61 -7.08 -11.68 -7.78
CA PRO A 61 -6.87 -12.98 -8.43
C PRO A 61 -5.57 -13.06 -9.24
N GLU A 62 -5.29 -12.08 -10.09
CA GLU A 62 -4.10 -12.08 -10.96
C GLU A 62 -2.80 -12.05 -10.14
N LEU A 63 -2.72 -11.19 -9.13
CA LEU A 63 -1.53 -11.11 -8.28
C LEU A 63 -1.41 -12.30 -7.31
N LYS A 64 -2.53 -12.94 -6.94
CA LYS A 64 -2.49 -14.23 -6.21
C LYS A 64 -1.84 -15.33 -7.02
N HIS A 65 -2.10 -15.39 -8.32
CA HIS A 65 -1.40 -16.32 -9.20
C HIS A 65 0.11 -16.05 -9.24
N ASP A 66 0.53 -14.79 -9.05
CA ASP A 66 1.93 -14.36 -9.03
C ASP A 66 2.59 -14.45 -7.63
N GLY A 67 1.89 -15.02 -6.63
CA GLY A 67 2.42 -15.25 -5.27
C GLY A 67 2.22 -14.11 -4.27
N TYR A 68 1.36 -13.15 -4.59
CA TYR A 68 0.99 -12.06 -3.69
C TYR A 68 -0.29 -12.37 -2.90
N ASP A 69 -0.44 -11.73 -1.76
CA ASP A 69 -1.75 -11.47 -1.17
C ASP A 69 -1.93 -9.97 -1.01
N GLY A 70 -3.14 -9.50 -0.73
CA GLY A 70 -3.39 -8.08 -0.66
C GLY A 70 -4.59 -7.66 0.16
N ILE A 71 -4.53 -6.42 0.62
CA ILE A 71 -5.58 -5.73 1.36
C ILE A 71 -6.06 -4.51 0.59
N PHE A 72 -7.32 -4.13 0.82
CA PHE A 72 -7.95 -3.00 0.14
C PHE A 72 -8.91 -2.27 1.06
N SER A 73 -8.99 -0.95 0.88
CA SER A 73 -10.04 -0.14 1.49
C SER A 73 -10.52 0.90 0.49
N PRO A 74 -11.84 1.00 0.23
CA PRO A 74 -12.42 2.05 -0.59
C PRO A 74 -12.52 3.37 0.19
N LYS A 75 -12.61 4.50 -0.52
CA LYS A 75 -12.91 5.79 0.10
C LYS A 75 -14.18 5.77 0.96
N SER A 76 -14.22 6.60 2.00
CA SER A 76 -15.29 6.62 3.00
C SER A 76 -16.70 6.77 2.42
N ARG A 77 -16.85 7.43 1.25
CA ARG A 77 -18.13 7.56 0.54
C ARG A 77 -18.80 6.22 0.23
N ALA A 78 -18.04 5.13 0.08
CA ALA A 78 -18.58 3.79 -0.13
C ALA A 78 -19.63 3.39 0.93
N LYS A 79 -19.48 3.87 2.18
CA LYS A 79 -20.35 3.54 3.31
C LYS A 79 -21.78 4.08 3.15
N THR A 80 -21.95 5.20 2.47
CA THR A 80 -23.24 5.90 2.32
C THR A 80 -23.88 5.68 0.94
N MET A 81 -23.15 5.07 0.00
CA MET A 81 -23.65 4.78 -1.34
C MET A 81 -24.41 3.45 -1.40
N ALA A 82 -25.32 3.36 -2.37
CA ALA A 82 -25.99 2.12 -2.75
C ALA A 82 -24.97 1.08 -3.23
N GLU A 83 -25.30 -0.20 -3.06
CA GLU A 83 -24.41 -1.32 -3.38
C GLU A 83 -23.92 -1.31 -4.84
N ASN A 84 -24.80 -0.97 -5.78
CA ASN A 84 -24.48 -0.88 -7.21
C ASN A 84 -23.43 0.18 -7.53
N ASP A 85 -23.37 1.27 -6.76
CA ASP A 85 -22.41 2.35 -6.99
C ASP A 85 -21.12 2.14 -6.18
N ARG A 86 -21.22 1.44 -5.04
CA ARG A 86 -20.09 1.14 -4.16
C ARG A 86 -18.96 0.42 -4.88
N LYS A 87 -19.29 -0.46 -5.82
CA LYS A 87 -18.30 -1.24 -6.59
C LYS A 87 -17.37 -0.38 -7.46
N TYR A 88 -17.79 0.82 -7.85
CA TYR A 88 -16.99 1.78 -8.61
C TYR A 88 -16.32 2.84 -7.72
N VAL A 89 -16.40 2.69 -6.40
CA VAL A 89 -15.65 3.55 -5.48
C VAL A 89 -14.21 3.06 -5.45
N ASP A 90 -13.32 3.97 -5.77
CA ASP A 90 -11.88 3.82 -5.72
C ASP A 90 -11.32 3.97 -4.31
N GLY A 91 -10.13 3.41 -4.10
CA GLY A 91 -9.41 3.46 -2.84
C GLY A 91 -7.94 3.04 -2.99
N CYS A 92 -7.37 2.57 -1.89
CA CYS A 92 -5.98 2.13 -1.81
C CYS A 92 -5.90 0.62 -1.63
N ALA A 93 -4.91 0.00 -2.28
CA ALA A 93 -4.57 -1.40 -2.10
C ALA A 93 -3.09 -1.57 -1.73
N ILE A 94 -2.80 -2.56 -0.92
CA ILE A 94 -1.42 -3.00 -0.62
C ILE A 94 -1.34 -4.49 -0.93
N PHE A 95 -0.39 -4.87 -1.78
CA PHE A 95 -0.03 -6.25 -2.04
C PHE A 95 1.37 -6.55 -1.51
N TYR A 96 1.60 -7.78 -1.08
CA TYR A 96 2.87 -8.24 -0.53
C TYR A 96 3.10 -9.70 -0.92
N ARG A 97 4.36 -10.07 -1.20
CA ARG A 97 4.72 -11.46 -1.49
C ARG A 97 4.53 -12.33 -0.26
N THR A 98 3.68 -13.35 -0.37
CA THR A 98 3.39 -14.27 0.74
C THR A 98 4.60 -15.12 1.14
N ALA A 99 5.55 -15.32 0.22
CA ALA A 99 6.81 -15.99 0.51
C ALA A 99 7.71 -15.19 1.47
N LYS A 100 7.64 -13.85 1.43
CA LYS A 100 8.53 -12.94 2.18
C LYS A 100 7.86 -12.26 3.37
N PHE A 101 6.53 -12.12 3.34
CA PHE A 101 5.79 -11.37 4.36
C PHE A 101 4.54 -12.11 4.83
N THR A 102 4.18 -11.85 6.08
CA THR A 102 2.89 -12.21 6.67
C THR A 102 2.20 -10.94 7.15
N LEU A 103 0.95 -10.73 6.77
CA LEU A 103 0.16 -9.63 7.32
C LEU A 103 -0.18 -9.90 8.79
N ILE A 104 0.27 -9.02 9.68
CA ILE A 104 -0.09 -9.03 11.09
C ILE A 104 -1.37 -8.23 11.30
N LYS A 105 -1.43 -7.02 10.73
CA LYS A 105 -2.52 -6.08 10.97
C LYS A 105 -2.68 -5.09 9.84
N GLU A 106 -3.92 -4.73 9.53
CA GLU A 106 -4.24 -3.59 8.69
C GLU A 106 -4.86 -2.45 9.51
N HIS A 107 -4.68 -1.22 9.03
CA HIS A 107 -5.27 -0.03 9.65
C HIS A 107 -5.76 0.94 8.59
N LEU A 108 -7.07 1.21 8.62
CA LEU A 108 -7.71 2.23 7.79
C LEU A 108 -7.74 3.55 8.54
N VAL A 109 -7.24 4.61 7.88
CA VAL A 109 -7.27 5.98 8.36
C VAL A 109 -8.23 6.79 7.51
N GLU A 110 -9.33 7.25 8.11
CA GLU A 110 -10.30 8.14 7.46
C GLU A 110 -10.01 9.58 7.85
N PHE A 111 -9.47 10.39 6.92
CA PHE A 111 -8.99 11.73 7.25
C PHE A 111 -10.11 12.69 7.64
N ASN A 112 -11.32 12.51 7.12
CA ASN A 112 -12.49 13.28 7.54
C ASN A 112 -12.81 13.06 9.03
N GLN A 113 -12.78 11.82 9.53
CA GLN A 113 -13.05 11.51 10.93
C GLN A 113 -11.94 12.04 11.84
N LEU A 114 -10.68 11.93 11.42
CA LEU A 114 -9.57 12.55 12.13
C LEU A 114 -9.70 14.07 12.16
N ALA A 115 -10.11 14.69 11.05
CA ALA A 115 -10.34 16.13 10.99
C ALA A 115 -11.48 16.55 11.92
N MET A 116 -12.60 15.82 11.94
CA MET A 116 -13.72 16.07 12.85
C MET A 116 -13.29 16.02 14.32
N ALA A 117 -12.53 15.01 14.70
CA ALA A 117 -12.05 14.85 16.07
C ALA A 117 -11.06 15.95 16.51
N ASN A 118 -10.38 16.60 15.55
CA ASN A 118 -9.38 17.64 15.81
C ASN A 118 -9.80 19.04 15.31
N ALA A 119 -11.10 19.24 15.02
CA ALA A 119 -11.60 20.48 14.42
C ALA A 119 -11.85 21.61 15.42
N GLU A 120 -11.73 21.36 16.74
CA GLU A 120 -12.05 22.35 17.77
C GLU A 120 -11.31 23.68 17.54
N GLY A 121 -12.08 24.74 17.35
CA GLY A 121 -11.57 26.10 17.16
C GLY A 121 -10.96 26.41 15.79
N SER A 122 -11.10 25.53 14.78
CA SER A 122 -10.54 25.75 13.45
C SER A 122 -11.56 25.61 12.32
N ASP A 123 -12.11 26.75 11.88
CA ASP A 123 -13.01 26.82 10.71
C ASP A 123 -12.35 26.29 9.43
N ASN A 124 -11.02 26.37 9.33
CA ASN A 124 -10.28 25.82 8.19
C ASN A 124 -10.34 24.29 8.15
N MET A 125 -10.28 23.61 9.32
CA MET A 125 -10.39 22.16 9.39
C MET A 125 -11.79 21.70 8.98
N LEU A 126 -12.81 22.40 9.45
CA LEU A 126 -14.22 22.11 9.12
C LEU A 126 -14.54 22.35 7.64
N ASN A 127 -14.04 23.44 7.04
CA ASN A 127 -14.45 23.82 5.69
C ASN A 127 -13.59 23.20 4.59
N ARG A 128 -12.31 22.87 4.85
CA ARG A 128 -11.36 22.46 3.80
C ARG A 128 -10.91 21.00 3.89
N VAL A 129 -10.96 20.41 5.09
CA VAL A 129 -10.40 19.07 5.35
C VAL A 129 -11.51 18.07 5.60
N MET A 130 -12.43 18.36 6.52
CA MET A 130 -13.56 17.49 6.87
C MET A 130 -14.43 17.04 5.67
N PRO A 131 -14.71 17.88 4.64
CA PRO A 131 -15.55 17.46 3.52
C PRO A 131 -14.88 16.46 2.58
N LYS A 132 -13.56 16.26 2.70
CA LYS A 132 -12.79 15.36 1.83
C LYS A 132 -12.84 13.93 2.37
N ASP A 133 -13.17 12.97 1.52
CA ASP A 133 -13.31 11.56 1.86
C ASP A 133 -12.05 10.72 1.56
N ASN A 134 -10.89 11.38 1.46
CA ASN A 134 -9.61 10.72 1.27
C ASN A 134 -9.32 9.76 2.44
N ILE A 135 -8.62 8.68 2.13
CA ILE A 135 -8.25 7.64 3.11
C ILE A 135 -6.74 7.34 3.02
N GLY A 136 -6.21 6.78 4.11
CA GLY A 136 -4.93 6.11 4.14
C GLY A 136 -5.13 4.64 4.54
N LEU A 137 -4.42 3.73 3.87
CA LEU A 137 -4.37 2.32 4.25
C LEU A 137 -2.96 2.01 4.74
N ALA A 138 -2.85 1.36 5.90
CA ALA A 138 -1.60 0.88 6.44
C ALA A 138 -1.61 -0.63 6.67
N ALA A 139 -0.48 -1.27 6.39
CA ALA A 139 -0.24 -2.69 6.68
C ALA A 139 0.97 -2.83 7.60
N LEU A 140 0.83 -3.63 8.64
CA LEU A 140 1.92 -4.14 9.47
C LEU A 140 2.24 -5.56 8.99
N LEU A 141 3.42 -5.73 8.42
CA LEU A 141 3.89 -6.98 7.84
C LEU A 141 5.05 -7.53 8.67
N ARG A 142 4.99 -8.81 9.02
CA ARG A 142 6.14 -9.56 9.56
C ARG A 142 7.02 -10.00 8.40
N THR A 143 8.33 -9.79 8.48
CA THR A 143 9.29 -10.39 7.54
C THR A 143 9.47 -11.88 7.83
N LYS A 144 9.67 -12.66 6.77
CA LYS A 144 10.11 -14.06 6.84
C LYS A 144 11.57 -14.15 6.44
N ASP A 145 12.23 -15.25 6.72
CA ASP A 145 13.65 -15.48 6.38
C ASP A 145 13.92 -15.23 4.89
N ALA A 146 13.01 -15.70 4.04
CA ALA A 146 13.08 -15.51 2.59
C ALA A 146 13.02 -14.04 2.11
N ALA A 147 12.74 -13.08 2.99
CA ALA A 147 12.83 -11.66 2.68
C ALA A 147 14.27 -11.23 2.39
N TRP A 148 15.25 -11.92 2.98
CA TRP A 148 16.68 -11.60 2.91
C TRP A 148 17.47 -12.44 1.90
N ASP A 149 16.86 -13.48 1.33
CA ASP A 149 17.47 -14.39 0.34
C ASP A 149 17.95 -13.70 -0.96
N ASN A 150 17.60 -12.42 -1.18
CA ASN A 150 18.18 -11.66 -2.29
C ASN A 150 19.65 -11.25 -2.04
N GLU A 151 20.17 -11.38 -0.80
CA GLU A 151 21.56 -11.07 -0.44
C GLU A 151 22.50 -12.29 -0.42
N SER A 152 21.97 -13.52 -0.53
CA SER A 152 22.78 -14.74 -0.44
C SER A 152 23.66 -15.00 -1.68
N GLU A 153 23.29 -14.48 -2.86
CA GLU A 153 24.16 -14.53 -4.05
C GLU A 153 25.47 -13.72 -3.89
N GLU A 154 25.51 -12.75 -2.95
CA GLU A 154 26.68 -11.92 -2.68
C GLU A 154 27.51 -12.45 -1.49
N LYS A 155 26.89 -13.21 -0.58
CA LYS A 155 27.54 -13.88 0.57
C LYS A 155 28.25 -15.18 0.19
N GLU A 156 27.74 -15.94 -0.78
CA GLU A 156 28.42 -17.15 -1.30
C GLU A 156 29.81 -16.86 -1.90
N ARG A 157 30.12 -15.59 -2.24
CA ARG A 157 31.47 -15.16 -2.67
C ARG A 157 32.44 -14.88 -1.52
N GLN A 158 31.97 -14.81 -0.29
CA GLN A 158 32.79 -14.47 0.88
C GLN A 158 32.97 -15.65 1.87
N GLU A 159 32.12 -16.66 1.82
CA GLU A 159 32.16 -17.82 2.74
C GLU A 159 33.25 -18.88 2.46
N GLU A 160 34.08 -18.74 1.41
CA GLU A 160 35.27 -19.60 1.28
C GLU A 160 36.40 -19.26 2.27
N LYS A 161 36.18 -18.35 3.24
CA LYS A 161 37.17 -18.03 4.28
C LYS A 161 36.57 -17.89 5.68
N GLY A 162 36.53 -19.03 6.38
CA GLY A 162 36.63 -19.09 7.84
C GLY A 162 35.41 -19.69 8.51
N GLU A 163 35.51 -20.96 8.88
CA GLU A 163 34.65 -21.58 9.88
C GLU A 163 35.10 -21.14 11.28
N GLU A 164 34.14 -20.71 12.09
CA GLU A 164 33.86 -21.11 13.47
C GLU A 164 32.85 -20.09 14.01
N GLU A 165 31.63 -20.50 14.38
CA GLU A 165 30.82 -19.67 15.28
C GLU A 165 29.85 -20.50 16.13
N GLU A 166 29.74 -20.03 17.36
CA GLU A 166 29.08 -20.62 18.52
C GLU A 166 27.54 -20.56 18.36
N GLU A 167 26.83 -21.58 18.85
CA GLU A 167 25.37 -21.54 18.98
C GLU A 167 25.00 -20.60 20.15
N GLU A 168 24.87 -19.31 19.88
CA GLU A 168 24.11 -18.39 20.73
C GLU A 168 22.62 -18.53 20.39
N GLU A 169 21.79 -18.86 21.39
CA GLU A 169 20.33 -18.70 21.27
C GLU A 169 20.02 -17.20 21.21
N GLU A 170 20.04 -16.63 20.00
CA GLU A 170 19.55 -15.28 19.75
C GLU A 170 18.03 -15.24 19.99
N GLU A 171 17.56 -14.32 20.85
CA GLU A 171 16.16 -13.94 20.86
C GLU A 171 15.82 -13.37 19.47
N GLU A 172 15.10 -14.12 18.64
CA GLU A 172 14.67 -13.66 17.31
C GLU A 172 13.87 -12.36 17.44
N GLU A 173 14.50 -11.22 17.17
CA GLU A 173 13.82 -9.93 17.07
C GLU A 173 12.87 -9.98 15.86
N GLU A 174 11.56 -9.92 16.10
CA GLU A 174 10.58 -9.86 15.00
C GLU A 174 10.71 -8.52 14.25
N GLU A 175 11.28 -8.54 13.05
CA GLU A 175 11.30 -7.37 12.18
C GLU A 175 9.94 -7.15 11.51
N VAL A 176 9.42 -5.93 11.65
CA VAL A 176 8.14 -5.53 11.07
C VAL A 176 8.29 -4.36 10.10
N VAL A 177 7.58 -4.46 8.99
CA VAL A 177 7.48 -3.43 7.98
C VAL A 177 6.11 -2.78 8.07
N VAL A 178 6.09 -1.46 8.25
CA VAL A 178 4.88 -0.65 8.17
C VAL A 178 4.83 0.02 6.80
N VAL A 179 3.79 -0.31 6.03
CA VAL A 179 3.54 0.26 4.71
C VAL A 179 2.33 1.18 4.84
N VAL A 180 2.46 2.45 4.43
CA VAL A 180 1.35 3.42 4.44
C VAL A 180 1.11 3.95 3.03
N VAL A 181 -0.14 3.88 2.57
CA VAL A 181 -0.60 4.37 1.26
C VAL A 181 -1.71 5.37 1.43
N VAL A 182 -1.52 6.57 0.91
CA VAL A 182 -2.49 7.68 1.00
C VAL A 182 -3.11 7.94 -0.37
N GLU A 183 -4.44 8.04 -0.42
CA GLU A 183 -5.15 8.38 -1.64
C GLU A 183 -4.92 9.86 -1.99
N ASN A 184 -4.62 10.17 -3.26
CA ASN A 184 -4.41 11.51 -3.81
C ASN A 184 -3.24 12.38 -3.29
N HIS A 185 -2.31 11.83 -2.51
CA HIS A 185 -1.02 12.48 -2.25
C HIS A 185 0.12 11.47 -2.36
N HIS A 186 1.20 11.86 -3.05
CA HIS A 186 2.42 11.07 -3.36
C HIS A 186 3.20 10.49 -2.16
N ALA A 187 2.63 10.49 -0.94
CA ALA A 187 3.30 10.02 0.26
C ALA A 187 2.98 8.55 0.52
N VAL A 188 3.77 7.65 -0.09
CA VAL A 188 3.97 6.31 0.46
C VAL A 188 5.18 6.36 1.38
N ARG A 189 4.98 6.06 2.65
CA ARG A 189 6.08 5.87 3.61
C ARG A 189 6.15 4.40 3.96
N ILE A 190 7.24 3.76 3.56
CA ILE A 190 7.62 2.44 4.04
C ILE A 190 8.60 2.69 5.19
N GLY A 191 8.23 2.27 6.39
CA GLY A 191 9.11 2.28 7.56
C GLY A 191 9.29 0.86 8.04
N ALA A 192 10.52 0.33 7.94
CA ALA A 192 10.91 -0.83 8.72
C ALA A 192 11.21 -0.33 10.14
N LYS A 193 10.69 -1.02 11.14
CA LYS A 193 11.03 -0.76 12.54
C LYS A 193 11.39 -2.10 13.16
N LYS A 194 12.63 -2.23 13.61
CA LYS A 194 13.03 -3.33 14.49
C LYS A 194 12.35 -3.09 15.83
N ASP A 195 11.45 -3.97 16.23
CA ASP A 195 10.70 -3.79 17.47
C ASP A 195 11.58 -4.26 18.64
N SER A 196 12.57 -3.44 19.01
CA SER A 196 13.38 -3.64 20.22
C SER A 196 12.56 -3.24 21.45
N GLY A 197 11.50 -3.99 21.76
CA GLY A 197 10.75 -4.01 23.02
C GLY A 197 10.75 -2.74 23.90
N ALA A 198 10.47 -1.55 23.37
CA ALA A 198 10.32 -0.33 24.16
C ALA A 198 9.54 0.76 23.40
N PHE A 199 8.25 0.88 23.71
CA PHE A 199 7.45 2.05 23.31
C PHE A 199 7.95 3.29 24.07
N ASN A 200 8.84 4.08 23.46
CA ASN A 200 9.27 5.37 23.99
C ASN A 200 8.40 6.51 23.37
N PRO A 201 7.50 7.17 24.12
CA PRO A 201 6.54 8.13 23.57
C PRO A 201 7.15 9.50 23.17
N ARG A 202 8.48 9.62 23.08
CA ARG A 202 9.17 10.92 22.98
C ARG A 202 9.89 11.21 21.66
N GLU A 203 9.83 10.33 20.67
CA GLU A 203 10.36 10.66 19.35
C GLU A 203 9.37 11.54 18.56
N ARG A 204 9.47 12.85 18.78
CA ARG A 204 8.90 13.87 17.89
C ARG A 204 9.53 13.72 16.51
N THR A 205 8.82 13.10 15.57
CA THR A 205 9.13 13.19 14.15
C THR A 205 8.99 14.65 13.70
N ARG A 206 10.12 15.27 13.32
CA ARG A 206 10.16 16.58 12.68
C ARG A 206 9.49 16.49 11.31
N PHE A 207 8.40 17.23 11.13
CA PHE A 207 7.94 17.63 9.81
C PHE A 207 8.91 18.68 9.26
N SER A 208 9.54 18.40 8.12
CA SER A 208 10.08 19.47 7.27
C SER A 208 8.98 19.88 6.29
N ARG A 209 8.84 21.20 6.13
CA ARG A 209 7.78 21.88 5.38
C ARG A 209 7.87 21.65 3.89
#